data_AF-A0A2N6DXI8-F1
#
_entry.id   AF-A0A2N6DXI8-F1
#
_cell.length_a   1.000
_cell.length_b   1.000
_cell.length_c   1.000
_cell.angle_alpha   90.00
_cell.angle_beta   90.00
_cell.angle_gamma   90.00
#
_symmetry.space_group_name_H-M   'P 1'
#
loop_
_entity.id
_entity.type
_entity.pdbx_description
1 polymer ?
#
loop_
_entity_poly.entity_id
_entity_poly.type
_entity_poly.pdbx_seq_one_letter_code
_entity_poly.pdbx_strand_id
1 'polypeptide(L)' 'MPIFEFKCLECGHLFERICKTDQDRSTCPECGDSAQRLVSVTAACSSSCELTSGFT' A
#
# COMPACT_ATOMS: atom_id res chain seq x y z
N MET A 1 -9.46 -11.91 -12.36
CA MET A 1 -10.08 -11.14 -11.27
C MET A 1 -9.02 -10.18 -10.76
N PRO A 2 -9.28 -8.87 -10.64
CA PRO A 2 -8.31 -7.93 -10.10
C PRO A 2 -8.04 -8.24 -8.62
N ILE A 3 -6.77 -8.40 -8.27
CA ILE A 3 -6.30 -8.44 -6.89
C ILE A 3 -6.05 -6.99 -6.44
N PHE A 4 -6.47 -6.68 -5.23
CA PHE A 4 -6.24 -5.36 -4.63
C PHE A 4 -5.44 -5.53 -3.34
N GLU A 5 -4.53 -4.59 -3.10
CA GLU A 5 -3.72 -4.53 -1.89
C GLU A 5 -4.39 -3.62 -0.86
N PHE A 6 -4.34 -4.00 0.41
CA PHE A 6 -4.92 -3.25 1.52
C PHE A 6 -3.89 -3.07 2.63
N LYS A 7 -3.92 -1.91 3.28
CA LYS A 7 -3.11 -1.59 4.45
C LYS A 7 -3.99 -1.22 5.63
N CYS A 8 -3.75 -1.86 6.77
CA CYS A 8 -4.34 -1.42 8.02
C CYS A 8 -3.65 -0.14 8.51
N LEU A 9 -4.45 0.85 8.91
CA LEU A 9 -3.92 2.11 9.44
C LEU A 9 -3.47 2.00 10.91
N GLU A 10 -4.01 1.04 11.66
CA GLU A 10 -3.68 0.84 13.07
C GLU A 10 -2.43 -0.02 13.26
N CYS A 11 -2.42 -1.25 12.72
CA CYS A 11 -1.30 -2.18 12.90
C CYS A 11 -0.26 -2.12 11.77
N GLY A 12 -0.58 -1.45 10.65
CA GLY A 12 0.30 -1.38 9.49
C GLY A 12 0.36 -2.66 8.64
N HIS A 13 -0.46 -3.67 8.93
CA HIS A 13 -0.45 -4.94 8.20
C HIS A 13 -0.91 -4.77 6.75
N LEU A 14 -0.14 -5.33 5.83
CA LEU A 14 -0.37 -5.31 4.38
C LEU A 14 -0.88 -6.68 3.93
N PHE A 15 -1.98 -6.70 3.19
CA PHE A 15 -2.56 -7.94 2.71
C PHE A 15 -3.30 -7.78 1.38
N GLU A 16 -3.37 -8.88 0.63
CA GLU A 16 -3.97 -8.93 -0.70
C GLU A 16 -5.37 -9.54 -0.60
N ARG A 17 -6.37 -8.92 -1.25
CA ARG A 17 -7.72 -9.51 -1.35
C ARG A 17 -8.28 -9.46 -2.76
N ILE A 18 -8.99 -10.54 -3.08
CA ILE A 18 -9.79 -10.66 -4.30
C ILE A 18 -11.17 -10.05 -4.00
N CYS A 19 -11.41 -8.83 -4.48
CA CYS A 19 -12.72 -8.18 -4.38
C CYS A 19 -13.46 -8.30 -5.72
N LYS A 20 -14.76 -8.59 -5.65
CA LYS A 20 -15.64 -8.68 -6.83
C LYS A 20 -16.16 -7.31 -7.29
N THR A 21 -16.06 -6.28 -6.45
CA THR A 21 -16.57 -4.92 -6.70
C THR A 21 -15.54 -3.89 -6.21
N ASP A 22 -15.66 -2.63 -6.66
CA ASP A 22 -14.84 -1.47 -6.24
C ASP A 22 -15.11 -1.12 -4.77
N GLN A 23 -14.57 -1.94 -3.86
CA GLN A 23 -14.75 -1.81 -2.43
C GLN A 23 -13.45 -1.29 -1.82
N ASP A 24 -13.40 0.00 -1.49
CA ASP A 24 -12.19 0.67 -0.99
C ASP A 24 -11.92 0.48 0.51
N ARG A 25 -12.86 -0.15 1.23
CA ARG A 25 -12.78 -0.39 2.67
C ARG A 25 -12.87 -1.87 2.98
N SER A 26 -11.93 -2.35 3.78
CA SER A 26 -11.89 -3.73 4.27
C SER A 26 -11.51 -3.77 5.75
N THR A 27 -11.74 -4.88 6.41
CA THR A 27 -11.34 -5.11 7.80
C THR A 27 -10.03 -5.88 7.82
N CYS A 28 -9.10 -5.48 8.70
CA CYS A 28 -7.82 -6.14 8.88
C CYS A 28 -8.01 -7.52 9.56
N PRO A 29 -7.46 -8.60 9.01
CA PRO A 29 -7.56 -9.93 9.62
C PRO A 29 -6.69 -10.12 10.87
N GLU A 30 -5.69 -9.26 11.10
CA GLU A 30 -4.77 -9.38 12.24
C GLU A 30 -5.31 -8.70 13.51
N CYS A 31 -5.82 -7.46 13.37
CA CYS A 31 -6.30 -6.67 14.50
C CYS A 31 -7.82 -6.45 14.52
N GLY A 32 -8.52 -6.71 13.40
CA GLY A 32 -9.95 -6.44 13.28
C GLY A 32 -10.31 -4.99 12.96
N ASP A 33 -9.32 -4.11 12.74
CA ASP A 33 -9.54 -2.69 12.52
C ASP A 33 -9.74 -2.32 11.04
N SER A 34 -9.98 -1.03 10.75
CA SER A 34 -10.22 -0.54 9.40
C SER A 34 -8.94 -0.56 8.54
N ALA A 35 -9.04 -1.18 7.37
CA ALA A 35 -7.98 -1.21 6.36
C ALA A 35 -8.43 -0.51 5.07
N GLN A 36 -7.53 0.29 4.52
CA GLN A 36 -7.75 1.05 3.29
C GLN A 36 -7.07 0.37 2.10
N ARG A 37 -7.70 0.46 0.93
CA ARG A 37 -7.12 -0.02 -0.32
C ARG A 37 -5.89 0.82 -0.66
N LEU A 38 -4.76 0.15 -0.83
CA LEU A 38 -3.59 0.71 -1.47
C LEU A 38 -3.83 0.65 -2.98
N VAL A 39 -4.33 1.77 -3.52
CA VAL A 39 -4.14 2.02 -4.94
C VAL A 39 -2.66 2.34 -5.08
N SER A 40 -1.92 1.51 -5.82
CA SER A 40 -0.53 1.79 -6.17
C SER A 40 -0.50 3.03 -7.06
N VAL A 41 -0.62 4.20 -6.44
CA VAL A 41 -0.23 5.47 -7.04
C VAL A 41 1.27 5.39 -7.00
N THR A 42 1.84 4.90 -8.10
CA THR A 42 3.27 5.04 -8.35
C THR A 42 3.67 6.44 -7.92
N ALA A 43 4.62 6.52 -7.00
CA ALA A 43 5.16 7.78 -6.53
C ALA A 43 5.88 8.43 -7.72
N ALA A 44 5.11 9.10 -8.57
CA ALA A 44 5.64 10.20 -9.35
C ALA A 44 6.07 11.24 -8.30
N CYS A 45 7.39 11.27 -8.08
CA CYS A 45 8.19 12.27 -7.38
C CYS A 45 7.88 12.55 -5.90
N SER A 46 8.71 11.99 -5.00
CA SER A 46 9.32 12.65 -3.81
C SER A 46 10.23 11.63 -3.09
N SER A 47 11.51 11.81 -2.75
CA SER A 47 12.53 12.85 -2.96
C SER A 47 13.90 12.23 -2.63
N SER A 48 14.93 12.72 -3.31
CA SER A 48 16.37 12.44 -3.24
C SER A 48 16.98 11.79 -1.99
N CYS A 49 17.83 10.77 -2.22
CA CYS A 49 19.13 10.71 -1.55
C CYS A 49 20.24 10.59 -2.62
N GLU A 50 21.18 11.51 -2.50
CA GLU A 50 22.26 11.80 -3.43
C GLU A 50 23.22 10.62 -3.57
N LEU A 51 23.35 10.07 -4.78
CA LEU A 51 24.54 9.31 -5.15
C LEU A 51 25.66 10.31 -5.44
N THR A 52 26.35 10.70 -4.36
CA THR A 52 27.72 11.21 -4.46
C THR A 52 28.57 10.13 -5.12
N SER A 53 29.02 10.39 -6.33
CA SER A 53 29.97 9.53 -7.04
C SER A 53 30.83 10.40 -7.95
N GLY A 54 31.53 11.34 -7.31
CA GLY A 54 32.80 11.80 -7.81
C GLY A 54 33.85 10.75 -7.50
N PHE A 55 34.25 9.98 -8.51
CA PHE A 55 35.48 9.20 -8.49
C PHE A 55 36.16 9.28 -9.86
N THR A 56 37.19 10.14 -9.86
CA THR A 56 38.30 10.37 -10.82
C THR A 56 37.97 10.89 -12.21
#